data_AF-A0A9J7X8C1-F1
#
_entry.id   AF-A0A9J7X8C1-F1
#
_cell.length_a   1.000
_cell.length_b   1.000
_cell.length_c   1.000
_cell.angle_alpha   90.00
_cell.angle_beta   90.00
_cell.angle_gamma   90.00
#
_symmetry.space_group_name_H-M   'P 1'
#
loop_
_entity.id
_entity.type
_entity.pdbx_description
1 polymer ?
#
loop_
_entity_poly.entity_id
_entity_poly.type
_entity_poly.pdbx_seq_one_letter_code
_entity_poly.pdbx_strand_id
1 'polypeptide(L)'
;MASPNGGEDFESSLLSFEKLDRASPDLWPEQCKFELPGVSEFAASFKNPITNSPPKWMAELESEDIEMLKAREMTRGKFLNILERPKK
;
A
#
# COMPACT_ATOMS: atom_id res chain seq x y z
N MET A 1 35.56 11.12 -35.88
CA MET A 1 34.85 12.12 -35.06
C MET A 1 33.78 11.36 -34.29
N ALA A 2 33.83 11.40 -32.96
CA ALA A 2 32.95 10.64 -32.07
C ALA A 2 31.50 11.12 -32.20
N SER A 3 30.53 10.19 -32.21
CA SER A 3 29.11 10.52 -32.09
C SER A 3 28.87 11.26 -30.77
N PRO A 4 28.16 12.41 -30.78
CA PRO A 4 27.79 13.06 -29.55
C PRO A 4 26.74 12.21 -28.84
N ASN A 5 26.96 11.96 -27.56
CA ASN A 5 26.10 11.20 -26.66
C ASN A 5 24.66 11.77 -26.68
N GLY A 6 23.75 11.18 -27.44
CA GLY A 6 22.32 11.56 -27.44
C GLY A 6 21.48 10.87 -26.36
N GLY A 7 22.11 10.08 -25.48
CA GLY A 7 21.41 9.36 -24.41
C GLY A 7 21.34 10.14 -23.09
N GLU A 8 22.32 11.01 -22.82
CA GLU A 8 22.41 11.77 -21.57
C GLU A 8 21.37 12.90 -21.49
N ASP A 9 20.98 13.50 -22.62
CA ASP A 9 19.90 14.51 -22.66
C ASP A 9 18.51 13.93 -22.36
N PHE A 10 18.27 12.69 -22.77
CA PHE A 10 17.00 12.00 -22.49
C PHE A 10 16.91 11.57 -21.02
N GLU A 11 17.97 10.94 -20.52
CA GLU A 11 18.07 10.54 -19.11
C GLU A 11 18.07 11.76 -18.17
N SER A 12 18.76 12.84 -18.53
CA SER A 12 18.71 14.10 -17.75
C SER A 12 17.35 14.78 -17.82
N SER A 13 16.66 14.71 -18.96
CA SER A 13 15.27 15.15 -19.06
C SER A 13 14.35 14.30 -18.17
N LEU A 14 14.54 12.98 -18.08
CA LEU A 14 13.79 12.10 -17.18
C LEU A 14 14.05 12.41 -15.70
N LEU A 15 15.32 12.62 -15.33
CA LEU A 15 15.71 13.00 -13.97
C LEU A 15 15.14 14.37 -13.55
N SER A 16 14.91 15.28 -14.51
CA SER A 16 14.29 16.58 -14.24
C SER A 16 12.79 16.53 -13.92
N PHE A 17 12.10 15.42 -14.26
CA PHE A 17 10.71 15.16 -13.85
C PHE A 17 10.61 14.58 -12.43
N GLU A 18 11.73 14.23 -11.80
CA GLU A 18 11.79 13.73 -10.42
C GLU A 18 11.65 14.89 -9.40
N LYS A 19 10.54 15.61 -9.47
CA LYS A 19 10.12 16.58 -8.44
C LYS A 19 9.21 15.93 -7.41
N LEU A 20 9.55 14.72 -6.98
CA LEU A 20 8.87 14.06 -5.88
C LEU A 20 9.44 14.61 -4.58
N ASP A 21 8.76 15.61 -4.01
CA ASP A 21 8.97 15.97 -2.62
C ASP A 21 8.75 14.70 -1.78
N ARG A 22 9.81 14.20 -1.15
CA ARG A 22 9.75 12.99 -0.31
C ARG A 22 8.97 13.25 0.99
N ALA A 23 8.44 14.46 1.17
CA ALA A 23 7.38 14.78 2.13
C ALA A 23 5.96 14.46 1.62
N SER A 24 5.80 13.80 0.47
CA SER A 24 4.49 13.40 -0.03
C SER A 24 3.86 12.34 0.90
N PRO A 25 2.68 12.59 1.47
CA PRO A 25 2.04 11.64 2.40
C PRO A 25 1.70 10.32 1.70
N ASP A 26 1.74 9.22 2.45
CA ASP A 26 1.51 7.84 2.01
C ASP A 26 0.34 7.74 1.02
N LEU A 27 0.67 7.45 -0.24
CA LEU A 27 -0.25 7.23 -1.36
C LEU A 27 -0.95 5.87 -1.18
N TRP A 28 -1.89 5.82 -0.24
CA TRP A 28 -2.87 4.73 -0.12
C TRP A 28 -3.69 4.62 -1.41
N PRO A 29 -4.23 3.45 -1.82
CA PRO A 29 -4.86 3.25 -3.12
C PRO A 29 -5.80 4.39 -3.53
N GLU A 30 -5.31 5.13 -4.51
CA GLU A 30 -5.87 6.24 -5.28
C GLU A 30 -7.21 5.95 -5.98
N GLN A 31 -7.91 4.86 -5.63
CA GLN A 31 -9.18 4.49 -6.27
C GLN A 31 -10.28 5.54 -6.05
N CYS A 32 -10.10 6.45 -5.09
CA CYS A 32 -11.00 7.57 -4.85
C CYS A 32 -10.45 8.96 -5.27
N LYS A 33 -9.21 9.08 -5.78
CA LYS A 33 -8.63 10.42 -6.08
C LYS A 33 -8.20 10.64 -7.53
N PHE A 34 -7.93 9.59 -8.29
CA PHE A 34 -7.88 9.69 -9.75
C PHE A 34 -9.02 8.87 -10.34
N GLU A 35 -10.16 9.52 -10.56
CA GLU A 35 -11.16 9.02 -11.50
C GLU A 35 -10.55 9.05 -12.91
N LEU A 36 -9.75 8.04 -13.23
CA LEU A 36 -9.29 7.80 -14.59
C LEU A 36 -10.52 7.44 -15.44
N PRO A 37 -10.87 8.22 -16.48
CA PRO A 37 -11.98 7.89 -17.36
C PRO A 37 -11.83 6.47 -17.92
N GLY A 38 -12.80 5.60 -17.66
CA GLY A 38 -12.80 4.17 -18.04
C GLY A 38 -12.42 3.19 -16.91
N VAL A 39 -11.66 3.62 -15.90
CA VAL A 39 -11.37 2.78 -14.71
C VAL A 39 -12.55 2.79 -13.74
N SER A 40 -13.24 3.93 -13.61
CA SER A 40 -14.46 4.07 -12.81
C SER A 40 -15.60 3.18 -13.33
N GLU A 41 -15.76 3.06 -14.64
CA GLU A 41 -16.75 2.19 -15.28
C GLU A 41 -16.45 0.70 -15.02
N PHE A 42 -15.17 0.32 -15.06
CA PHE A 42 -14.73 -1.03 -14.71
C PHE A 42 -14.94 -1.34 -13.23
N ALA A 43 -14.55 -0.43 -12.33
CA ALA A 43 -14.75 -0.55 -10.88
C ALA A 43 -16.25 -0.63 -10.51
N ALA A 44 -17.10 0.17 -11.16
CA ALA A 44 -18.55 0.12 -10.99
C ALA A 44 -19.19 -1.16 -11.55
N SER A 45 -18.55 -1.77 -12.56
CA SER A 45 -19.00 -3.05 -13.13
C SER A 45 -18.71 -4.24 -12.21
N PHE A 46 -17.80 -4.13 -11.25
CA PHE A 46 -17.76 -5.05 -10.11
C PHE A 46 -18.90 -4.69 -9.18
N LYS A 47 -20.02 -5.40 -9.34
CA LYS A 47 -21.21 -5.32 -8.50
C LYS A 47 -20.87 -5.63 -7.04
N ASN A 48 -20.34 -4.67 -6.32
CA ASN A 48 -20.85 -4.41 -4.99
C ASN A 48 -21.86 -3.28 -5.19
N PRO A 49 -23.12 -3.43 -4.72
CA PRO A 49 -23.94 -2.25 -4.47
C PRO A 49 -23.04 -1.29 -3.69
N ILE A 50 -23.12 0.01 -3.94
CA ILE A 50 -22.51 0.98 -3.03
C ILE A 50 -23.24 0.76 -1.69
N THR A 51 -22.76 -0.18 -0.89
CA THR A 51 -23.13 -0.33 0.49
C THR A 51 -22.49 0.90 1.10
N ASN A 52 -23.29 1.83 1.60
CA ASN A 52 -22.75 2.97 2.35
C ASN A 52 -21.91 2.52 3.57
N SER A 53 -21.87 1.22 3.88
CA SER A 53 -20.91 0.62 4.80
C SER A 53 -19.52 0.50 4.17
N PRO A 54 -18.46 0.86 4.90
CA PRO A 54 -17.09 0.55 4.52
C PRO A 54 -16.93 -0.95 4.15
N PRO A 55 -16.01 -1.30 3.23
CA PRO A 55 -15.65 -2.69 2.96
C PRO A 55 -15.37 -3.47 4.25
N LYS A 56 -15.56 -4.78 4.27
CA LYS A 56 -15.37 -5.60 5.49
C LYS A 56 -13.97 -5.45 6.12
N TRP A 57 -12.93 -5.11 5.34
CA TRP A 57 -11.59 -4.82 5.86
C TRP A 57 -11.45 -3.43 6.53
N MET A 58 -12.36 -2.49 6.23
CA MET A 58 -12.54 -1.21 6.93
C MET A 58 -13.63 -1.26 8.00
N ALA A 59 -14.29 -2.41 8.18
CA ALA A 59 -15.29 -2.58 9.23
C ALA A 59 -14.60 -2.61 10.60
N GLU A 60 -15.39 -2.34 11.64
CA GLU A 60 -14.94 -2.48 13.02
C GLU A 60 -14.54 -3.94 13.29
N LEU A 61 -13.45 -4.15 14.03
CA LEU A 61 -12.97 -5.48 14.35
C LEU A 61 -13.98 -6.20 15.24
N GLU A 62 -14.39 -7.38 14.81
CA GLU A 62 -15.25 -8.27 15.58
C GLU A 62 -14.40 -9.02 16.64
N SER A 63 -15.04 -9.58 17.67
CA SER A 63 -14.32 -10.33 18.71
C SER A 63 -13.51 -11.51 18.12
N GLU A 64 -14.04 -12.16 17.09
CA GLU A 64 -13.36 -13.25 16.38
C GLU A 64 -12.07 -12.78 15.69
N ASP A 65 -12.08 -11.60 15.07
CA ASP A 65 -10.89 -11.01 14.45
C ASP A 65 -9.80 -10.74 15.48
N ILE A 66 -10.19 -10.21 16.65
CA ILE A 66 -9.28 -9.93 17.76
C ILE A 66 -8.68 -11.23 18.30
N GLU A 67 -9.47 -12.29 18.44
CA GLU A 67 -9.00 -13.60 18.89
C GLU A 67 -8.00 -14.21 17.89
N MET A 68 -8.28 -14.14 16.60
CA MET A 68 -7.38 -14.62 15.54
C MET A 68 -6.04 -13.86 15.56
N LEU A 69 -6.08 -12.52 15.63
CA LEU A 69 -4.89 -11.68 15.70
C LEU A 69 -4.07 -11.99 16.95
N LYS A 70 -4.75 -12.16 18.09
CA LYS A 70 -4.12 -12.52 19.36
C LYS A 70 -3.42 -13.88 19.28
N ALA A 71 -4.07 -14.89 18.69
CA ALA A 71 -3.47 -16.21 18.50
C ALA A 71 -2.22 -16.17 17.61
N ARG A 72 -2.28 -15.39 16.52
CA ARG A 72 -1.13 -15.15 15.63
C ARG A 72 0.03 -14.51 16.37
N GLU A 73 -0.21 -13.44 17.13
CA GLU A 73 0.87 -12.73 17.84
C GLU A 73 1.44 -13.56 18.99
N MET A 74 0.63 -14.32 19.73
CA MET A 74 1.15 -15.26 20.73
C MET A 74 2.05 -16.32 20.09
N THR A 75 1.66 -16.85 18.94
CA THR A 75 2.46 -17.83 18.19
C THR A 75 3.78 -17.22 17.73
N ARG A 76 3.74 -16.01 17.15
CA ARG A 76 4.92 -15.26 16.73
C ARG A 76 5.86 -14.99 17.90
N GLY A 77 5.33 -14.55 19.04
CA GLY A 77 6.11 -14.29 20.25
C GLY A 77 6.82 -15.53 20.81
N LYS A 78 6.17 -16.70 20.75
CA LYS A 78 6.80 -17.98 21.12
C LYS A 78 8.00 -18.29 20.21
N PHE A 79 7.86 -18.14 18.91
CA PHE A 79 8.97 -18.40 17.96
C PHE A 79 10.12 -17.41 18.10
N LEU A 80 9.84 -16.19 18.52
CA LEU A 80 10.83 -15.15 18.74
C LEU A 80 11.42 -15.15 20.16
N ASN A 81 11.02 -16.10 21.03
CA ASN A 81 11.46 -16.20 22.42
C ASN A 81 11.37 -14.87 23.20
N ILE A 82 10.37 -14.03 22.90
CA ILE A 82 10.27 -12.67 23.47
C ILE A 82 10.02 -12.67 24.99
N LEU A 83 9.53 -13.78 25.54
CA LEU A 83 9.31 -13.99 26.96
C LEU A 83 10.37 -14.91 27.59
N GLU A 84 11.37 -15.35 26.82
CA GLU A 84 12.46 -16.15 27.38
C GLU A 84 13.34 -15.26 28.26
N ARG A 85 13.56 -15.70 29.51
CA ARG A 85 14.43 -14.98 30.43
C ARG A 85 15.89 -15.17 29.99
N PRO A 86 16.72 -14.12 30.01
CA PRO A 86 18.13 -14.25 29.66
C PRO A 86 18.80 -15.23 30.62
N LYS A 87 19.52 -16.20 30.05
CA LYS A 87 20.38 -17.10 30.82
C LYS A 87 21.64 -16.31 31.20
N LYS A 88 21.86 -16.15 32.50
CA LYS A 88 23.06 -15.51 33.07
C LYS A 88 24.28 -16.41 32.88
#